data_AF-A0A3D4YKY6-F1
#
_entry.id   AF-A0A3D4YKY6-F1
#
_cell.length_a   1.000
_cell.length_b   1.000
_cell.length_c   1.000
_cell.angle_alpha   90.00
_cell.angle_beta   90.00
_cell.angle_gamma   90.00
#
_symmetry.space_group_name_H-M   'P 1'
#
loop_
_entity.id
_entity.type
_entity.pdbx_description
1 polymer ?
#
loop_
_entity_poly.entity_id
_entity_poly.type
_entity_poly.pdbx_seq_one_letter_code
_entity_poly.pdbx_strand_id
1 'polypeptide(L)'
;FADGSNKYARSSLKMTRLALVAPPVTEVIGTLIAVLVLWVGAWQVLSSGTMTGATLLAFLTLVLRLLQPLKQLSQMRTTAQSSLASAERLFEILDSPAEFQRDPGTRDKAAFERDLRFENVTFAYEDAIVLSGIDLIARKGEVVALVGPSGSG
;
A
#
# COMPACT_ATOMS: atom_id res chain seq x y z
N PHE A 1 13.94 -18.96 1.13
CA PHE A 1 13.44 -18.22 -0.04
C PHE A 1 12.31 -18.92 -0.79
N ALA A 2 12.48 -20.15 -1.28
CA ALA A 2 11.44 -20.87 -2.05
C ALA A 2 10.10 -21.05 -1.30
N ASP A 3 10.16 -21.38 0.00
CA ASP A 3 8.96 -21.59 0.82
C ASP A 3 8.17 -20.30 1.08
N GLY A 4 8.87 -19.18 1.29
CA GLY A 4 8.25 -17.86 1.45
C GLY A 4 7.57 -17.39 0.17
N SER A 5 8.22 -17.60 -0.98
CA SER A 5 7.68 -17.28 -2.30
C SER A 5 6.41 -18.10 -2.60
N ASN A 6 6.41 -19.40 -2.30
CA ASN A 6 5.23 -20.26 -2.47
C ASN A 6 4.06 -19.86 -1.57
N LYS A 7 4.33 -19.43 -0.34
CA LYS A 7 3.29 -18.96 0.59
C LYS A 7 2.67 -17.64 0.11
N TYR A 8 3.51 -16.72 -0.39
CA TYR A 8 3.06 -15.45 -0.95
C TYR A 8 2.25 -15.63 -2.25
N ALA A 9 2.71 -16.53 -3.14
CA ALA A 9 2.00 -16.88 -4.36
C ALA A 9 0.65 -17.54 -4.07
N ARG A 10 0.56 -18.45 -3.08
CA ARG A 10 -0.71 -19.07 -2.67
C ARG A 10 -1.70 -18.06 -2.09
N SER A 11 -1.23 -17.11 -1.28
CA SER A 11 -2.08 -16.05 -0.71
C SER A 11 -2.57 -15.08 -1.79
N SER A 12 -1.68 -14.65 -2.70
CA SER A 12 -2.05 -13.81 -3.83
C SER A 12 -3.05 -14.51 -4.75
N LEU A 13 -2.81 -15.78 -5.09
CA LEU A 13 -3.73 -16.57 -5.91
C LEU A 13 -5.09 -16.79 -5.25
N LYS A 14 -5.17 -16.93 -3.92
CA LYS A 14 -6.45 -16.99 -3.18
C LYS A 14 -7.20 -15.66 -3.28
N MET A 15 -6.52 -14.53 -3.08
CA MET A 15 -7.13 -13.20 -3.22
C MET A 15 -7.60 -12.95 -4.66
N THR A 16 -6.78 -13.30 -5.66
CA THR A 16 -7.15 -13.18 -7.07
C THR A 16 -8.32 -14.11 -7.43
N ARG A 17 -8.35 -15.37 -6.94
CA ARG A 17 -9.51 -16.26 -7.15
C ARG A 17 -10.79 -15.68 -6.55
N LEU A 18 -10.72 -15.12 -5.35
CA LEU A 18 -11.88 -14.52 -4.69
C LEU A 18 -12.39 -13.30 -5.49
N ALA A 19 -11.47 -12.49 -6.02
CA ALA A 19 -11.79 -11.36 -6.89
C ALA A 19 -12.33 -11.80 -8.26
N LEU A 20 -11.86 -12.92 -8.81
CA LEU A 20 -12.31 -13.46 -10.11
C LEU A 20 -13.66 -14.19 -10.05
N VAL A 21 -14.10 -14.64 -8.87
CA VAL A 21 -15.41 -15.27 -8.69
C VAL A 21 -16.54 -14.24 -8.52
N ALA A 22 -16.22 -13.02 -8.07
CA ALA A 22 -17.22 -11.97 -7.87
C ALA A 22 -17.94 -11.54 -9.18
N PRO A 23 -17.27 -11.32 -10.33
CA PRO A 23 -17.94 -10.95 -11.57
C PRO A 23 -18.92 -12.02 -12.09
N PRO A 24 -18.55 -13.32 -12.21
CA PRO A 24 -19.47 -14.37 -12.63
C PRO A 24 -20.71 -14.52 -11.75
N VAL A 25 -20.54 -14.45 -10.41
CA VAL A 25 -21.67 -14.54 -9.48
C VAL A 25 -22.64 -13.37 -9.69
N THR A 26 -22.11 -12.16 -9.90
CA THR A 26 -22.96 -10.97 -10.11
C THR A 26 -23.71 -11.03 -11.45
N GLU A 27 -23.06 -11.56 -12.50
CA GLU A 27 -23.70 -11.76 -13.81
C GLU A 27 -24.80 -12.82 -13.76
N VAL A 28 -24.57 -13.94 -13.08
CA VAL A 28 -25.60 -14.98 -12.90
C VAL A 28 -26.78 -14.43 -12.12
N ILE A 29 -26.55 -13.70 -11.03
CA ILE A 29 -27.62 -13.05 -10.25
C ILE A 29 -28.39 -12.05 -11.11
N GLY A 30 -27.69 -11.19 -11.86
CA GLY A 30 -28.33 -10.21 -12.74
C GLY A 30 -29.17 -10.86 -13.84
N THR A 31 -28.65 -11.94 -14.44
CA THR A 31 -29.34 -12.72 -15.47
C THR A 31 -30.58 -13.40 -14.90
N LEU A 32 -30.48 -14.03 -13.72
CA LEU A 32 -31.63 -14.66 -13.05
C LEU A 32 -32.73 -13.64 -12.72
N ILE A 33 -32.35 -12.48 -12.21
CA ILE A 33 -33.29 -11.39 -11.92
C ILE A 33 -33.97 -10.92 -13.21
N ALA A 34 -33.22 -10.71 -14.29
CA ALA A 34 -33.80 -10.31 -15.58
C ALA A 34 -34.78 -11.34 -16.13
N VAL A 35 -34.44 -12.64 -16.08
CA VAL A 35 -35.33 -13.74 -16.50
C VAL A 35 -36.60 -13.77 -15.66
N LEU A 36 -36.50 -13.62 -14.34
CA LEU A 36 -37.66 -13.63 -13.44
C LEU A 36 -38.60 -12.44 -13.71
N VAL A 37 -38.03 -11.25 -13.88
CA VAL A 37 -38.78 -10.03 -14.20
C VAL A 37 -39.48 -10.15 -15.54
N LEU A 38 -38.79 -10.65 -16.57
CA LEU A 38 -39.38 -10.87 -17.88
C LEU A 38 -40.48 -11.93 -17.84
N TRP A 39 -40.29 -13.03 -17.11
CA TRP A 39 -41.28 -14.09 -17.00
C TRP A 39 -42.58 -13.61 -16.34
N VAL A 40 -42.46 -13.00 -15.14
CA VAL A 40 -43.61 -12.48 -14.40
C VAL A 40 -44.26 -11.30 -15.13
N GLY A 41 -43.43 -10.40 -15.66
CA GLY A 41 -43.89 -9.22 -16.39
C GLY A 41 -44.60 -9.56 -17.69
N ALA A 42 -44.07 -10.50 -18.48
CA ALA A 42 -44.71 -10.96 -19.71
C ALA A 42 -46.06 -11.62 -19.41
N TRP A 43 -46.16 -12.42 -18.34
CA TRP A 43 -47.43 -12.99 -17.91
C TRP A 43 -48.45 -11.92 -17.52
N GLN A 44 -48.03 -10.84 -16.86
CA GLN A 44 -48.93 -9.72 -16.50
C GLN A 44 -49.38 -8.89 -17.71
N VAL A 45 -48.52 -8.76 -18.72
CA VAL A 45 -48.86 -8.04 -19.96
C VAL A 45 -49.80 -8.86 -20.84
N LEU A 46 -49.53 -10.16 -20.98
CA LEU A 46 -50.24 -11.04 -21.91
C LEU A 46 -51.52 -11.67 -21.34
N SER A 47 -51.53 -12.01 -20.04
CA SER A 47 -52.64 -12.76 -19.44
C SER A 47 -53.59 -11.87 -18.64
N SER A 48 -53.06 -11.03 -17.75
CA SER A 48 -53.90 -10.23 -16.84
C SER A 48 -54.23 -8.84 -17.37
N GLY A 49 -53.48 -8.32 -18.34
CA GLY A 49 -53.63 -6.96 -18.87
C GLY A 49 -53.39 -5.87 -17.83
N THR A 50 -52.83 -6.22 -16.66
CA THR A 50 -52.64 -5.31 -15.52
C THR A 50 -51.45 -4.38 -15.70
N MET A 51 -50.61 -4.64 -16.70
CA MET A 51 -49.39 -3.88 -16.97
C MET A 51 -49.16 -3.75 -18.47
N THR A 52 -48.59 -2.61 -18.91
CA THR A 52 -48.21 -2.40 -20.31
C THR A 52 -46.79 -2.90 -20.58
N GLY A 53 -46.49 -3.24 -21.84
CA GLY A 53 -45.12 -3.57 -22.25
C GLY A 53 -44.12 -2.43 -21.98
N ALA A 54 -44.56 -1.17 -22.09
CA ALA A 54 -43.73 -0.02 -21.76
C ALA A 54 -43.36 0.03 -20.27
N THR A 55 -44.31 -0.28 -19.38
CA THR A 55 -44.08 -0.37 -17.94
C THR A 55 -43.12 -1.51 -17.59
N LEU A 56 -43.20 -2.66 -18.28
CA LEU A 56 -42.24 -3.76 -18.12
C LEU A 56 -40.81 -3.32 -18.46
N LEU A 57 -40.63 -2.67 -19.61
CA LEU A 57 -39.31 -2.18 -20.04
C LEU A 57 -38.75 -1.12 -19.08
N ALA A 58 -39.59 -0.21 -18.60
CA ALA A 58 -39.21 0.78 -17.58
C ALA A 58 -38.79 0.11 -16.26
N PHE A 59 -39.52 -0.92 -15.81
CA PHE A 59 -39.16 -1.66 -14.61
C PHE A 59 -37.86 -2.45 -14.78
N LEU A 60 -37.69 -3.15 -15.90
CA LEU A 60 -36.47 -3.90 -16.22
C LEU A 60 -35.24 -2.98 -16.22
N THR A 61 -35.34 -1.81 -16.86
CA THR A 61 -34.25 -0.83 -16.87
C THR A 61 -33.92 -0.29 -15.47
N LEU A 62 -34.91 -0.04 -14.63
CA LEU A 62 -34.70 0.36 -13.23
C LEU A 62 -33.97 -0.73 -12.42
N VAL A 63 -34.39 -1.99 -12.58
CA VAL A 63 -33.74 -3.13 -11.90
C VAL A 63 -32.29 -3.29 -12.35
N LEU A 64 -32.03 -3.25 -13.66
CA LEU A 64 -30.65 -3.33 -14.18
C LEU A 64 -29.78 -2.18 -13.68
N ARG A 65 -30.33 -0.96 -13.57
CA ARG A 65 -29.64 0.18 -12.97
C ARG A 65 -29.38 0.00 -11.49
N LEU A 66 -30.25 -0.67 -10.74
CA LEU A 66 -30.07 -0.95 -9.31
C LEU A 66 -28.97 -1.97 -9.04
N LEU A 67 -28.72 -2.91 -9.97
CA LEU A 67 -27.67 -3.91 -9.82
C LEU A 67 -26.26 -3.29 -9.79
N GLN A 68 -26.00 -2.22 -10.55
CA GLN A 68 -24.71 -1.53 -10.56
C GLN A 68 -24.29 -0.96 -9.19
N PRO A 69 -25.08 -0.10 -8.51
CA PRO A 69 -24.72 0.43 -7.21
C PRO A 69 -24.67 -0.67 -6.14
N LEU A 70 -25.50 -1.71 -6.21
CA LEU A 70 -25.39 -2.87 -5.31
C LEU A 70 -24.03 -3.59 -5.47
N LYS A 71 -23.55 -3.74 -6.72
CA LYS A 71 -22.23 -4.30 -7.00
C LYS A 71 -21.11 -3.42 -6.45
N GLN A 72 -21.21 -2.10 -6.60
CA GLN A 72 -20.24 -1.15 -6.06
C GLN A 72 -20.17 -1.22 -4.52
N LEU A 73 -21.33 -1.31 -3.85
CA LEU A 73 -21.39 -1.47 -2.39
C LEU A 73 -20.71 -2.77 -1.92
N SER A 74 -20.85 -3.86 -2.67
CA SER A 74 -20.19 -5.13 -2.35
C SER A 74 -18.66 -5.02 -2.45
N GLN A 75 -18.15 -4.30 -3.46
CA GLN A 75 -16.71 -4.11 -3.68
C GLN A 75 -16.07 -3.09 -2.73
N MET A 76 -16.87 -2.16 -2.20
CA MET A 76 -16.41 -1.09 -1.31
C MET A 76 -15.63 -1.61 -0.09
N ARG A 77 -15.99 -2.79 0.45
CA ARG A 77 -15.27 -3.40 1.59
C ARG A 77 -13.81 -3.69 1.27
N THR A 78 -13.53 -4.25 0.09
CA THR A 78 -12.17 -4.62 -0.32
C THR A 78 -11.32 -3.37 -0.54
N THR A 79 -11.87 -2.36 -1.21
CA THR A 79 -11.17 -1.08 -1.42
C THR A 79 -10.89 -0.36 -0.11
N ALA A 80 -11.87 -0.31 0.81
CA ALA A 80 -11.70 0.33 2.11
C ALA A 80 -10.58 -0.34 2.94
N GLN A 81 -10.52 -1.68 2.95
CA GLN A 81 -9.45 -2.40 3.64
C GLN A 81 -8.07 -2.10 3.08
N SER A 82 -7.90 -2.09 1.74
CA SER A 82 -6.61 -1.73 1.14
C SER A 82 -6.20 -0.29 1.39
N SER A 83 -7.16 0.64 1.42
CA SER A 83 -6.90 2.05 1.72
C SER A 83 -6.46 2.23 3.17
N LEU A 84 -7.09 1.53 4.11
CA LEU A 84 -6.75 1.60 5.53
C LEU A 84 -5.32 1.08 5.78
N ALA A 85 -4.95 -0.06 5.20
CA ALA A 85 -3.60 -0.62 5.33
C ALA A 85 -2.53 0.30 4.72
N SER A 86 -2.86 1.00 3.64
CA SER A 86 -1.95 1.97 3.00
C SER A 86 -1.78 3.22 3.86
N ALA A 87 -2.86 3.67 4.51
CA ALA A 87 -2.83 4.78 5.45
C ALA A 87 -2.00 4.45 6.68
N GLU A 88 -2.16 3.27 7.27
CA GLU A 88 -1.37 2.80 8.41
C GLU A 88 0.13 2.88 8.13
N ARG A 89 0.58 2.35 6.99
CA ARG A 89 1.99 2.41 6.58
C ARG A 89 2.49 3.83 6.32
N LEU A 90 1.64 4.72 5.81
CA LEU A 90 2.02 6.13 5.67
C LEU A 90 2.27 6.77 7.05
N PHE A 91 1.39 6.50 8.02
CA PHE A 91 1.57 7.00 9.38
C PHE A 91 2.78 6.39 10.09
N GLU A 92 3.08 5.10 9.89
CA GLU A 92 4.31 4.49 10.40
C GLU A 92 5.58 5.25 9.97
N ILE A 93 5.63 5.74 8.72
CA ILE A 93 6.77 6.51 8.21
C ILE A 93 6.77 7.93 8.78
N LEU A 94 5.61 8.59 8.79
CA LEU A 94 5.50 9.97 9.29
C LEU A 94 5.79 10.07 10.79
N ASP A 95 5.39 9.07 11.56
CA ASP A 95 5.60 8.97 13.00
C ASP A 95 6.94 8.29 13.34
N SER A 96 7.72 7.87 12.34
CA SER A 96 9.03 7.28 12.58
C SER A 96 9.95 8.31 13.25
N PRO A 97 10.64 7.92 14.34
CA PRO A 97 11.56 8.83 15.01
C PRO A 97 12.70 9.18 14.05
N ALA A 98 12.91 10.46 13.79
CA ALA A 98 14.08 10.92 13.05
C ALA A 98 15.36 10.39 13.72
N GLU A 99 16.27 9.84 12.92
CA GLU A 99 17.56 9.29 13.37
C GLU A 99 18.43 10.33 14.10
N PHE A 100 18.12 11.62 13.90
CA PHE A 100 18.72 12.79 14.54
C PHE A 100 17.76 13.45 15.56
N GLN A 101 17.35 12.74 16.62
CA GLN A 101 16.62 13.34 17.76
C GLN A 101 17.52 13.71 18.95
N ARG A 102 18.83 13.78 18.78
CA ARG A 102 19.69 14.56 19.68
C ARG A 102 20.15 15.79 18.93
N ASP A 103 19.31 16.82 18.87
CA ASP A 103 19.78 18.17 18.53
C ASP A 103 20.75 18.60 19.64
N PRO A 104 22.08 18.59 19.42
CA PRO A 104 23.05 19.06 20.40
C PRO A 104 23.16 20.60 20.39
N GLY A 105 22.27 21.27 19.65
CA GLY A 105 22.28 22.69 19.32
C GLY A 105 22.78 22.96 17.90
N THR A 106 22.34 24.07 17.32
CA THR A 106 22.88 24.61 16.06
C THR A 106 24.28 25.16 16.31
N ARG A 107 25.29 24.61 15.63
CA ARG A 107 26.64 25.20 15.60
C ARG A 107 26.87 25.89 14.27
N ASP A 108 27.29 27.14 14.31
CA ASP A 108 27.79 27.83 13.12
C ASP A 108 29.05 27.12 12.62
N LYS A 109 29.07 26.80 11.33
CA LYS A 109 30.23 26.17 10.70
C LYS A 109 31.37 27.18 10.64
N ALA A 110 32.44 26.94 11.41
CA ALA A 110 33.67 27.69 11.25
C ALA A 110 34.29 27.42 9.86
N ALA A 111 34.89 28.45 9.26
CA ALA A 111 35.65 28.29 8.02
C ALA A 111 36.87 27.39 8.25
N PHE A 112 37.24 26.58 7.25
CA PHE A 112 38.43 25.72 7.32
C PHE A 112 39.71 26.55 7.10
N GLU A 113 40.20 27.15 8.18
CA GLU A 113 41.34 28.08 8.14
C GLU A 113 42.68 27.45 8.51
N ARG A 114 42.72 26.51 9.45
CA ARG A 114 43.98 25.94 9.99
C ARG A 114 44.07 24.42 9.88
N ASP A 115 43.20 23.72 10.59
CA ASP A 115 43.19 22.27 10.67
C ASP A 115 41.80 21.73 10.99
N LEU A 116 41.63 20.43 10.76
CA LEU A 116 40.45 19.64 11.11
C LEU A 116 40.93 18.59 12.09
N ARG A 117 40.25 18.50 13.24
CA ARG A 117 40.64 17.63 14.34
C ARG A 117 39.52 16.70 14.75
N PHE A 118 39.82 15.42 14.79
CA PHE A 118 39.05 14.38 15.48
C PHE A 118 39.71 14.17 16.83
N GLU A 119 38.94 14.27 17.91
CA GLU A 119 39.40 14.02 19.28
C GLU A 119 38.58 12.88 19.87
N ASN A 120 39.24 11.77 20.22
CA ASN A 120 38.68 10.58 20.84
C ASN A 120 37.38 10.06 20.18
N VAL A 121 37.37 9.96 18.85
CA VAL A 121 36.15 9.64 18.10
C VAL A 121 35.86 8.14 18.12
N THR A 122 34.66 7.80 18.59
CA THR A 122 34.13 6.44 18.62
C THR A 122 32.81 6.40 17.85
N PHE A 123 32.63 5.39 16.99
CA PHE A 123 31.44 5.23 16.16
C PHE A 123 31.04 3.76 16.05
N ALA A 124 29.74 3.49 16.02
CA ALA A 124 29.17 2.16 15.93
C ALA A 124 27.95 2.15 15.01
N TYR A 125 27.77 1.06 14.27
CA TYR A 125 26.47 0.72 13.67
C TYR A 125 25.74 -0.22 14.62
N GLU A 126 24.56 0.18 15.10
CA GLU A 126 23.86 -0.54 16.16
C GLU A 126 24.79 -0.76 17.37
N ASP A 127 25.10 -2.01 17.72
CA ASP A 127 26.00 -2.38 18.82
C ASP A 127 27.45 -2.66 18.38
N ALA A 128 27.74 -2.61 17.08
CA ALA A 128 29.05 -2.94 16.52
C ALA A 128 29.93 -1.68 16.38
N ILE A 129 30.89 -1.52 17.29
CA ILE A 129 31.89 -0.44 17.24
C ILE A 129 32.80 -0.65 16.03
N VAL A 130 32.86 0.34 15.15
CA VAL A 130 33.71 0.36 13.95
C VAL A 130 34.85 1.38 14.04
N LEU A 131 34.68 2.48 14.77
CA LEU A 131 35.75 3.40 15.16
C LEU A 131 35.86 3.43 16.68
N SER A 132 37.07 3.35 17.23
CA SER A 132 37.29 3.35 18.68
C SER A 132 38.40 4.33 19.04
N GLY A 133 38.04 5.43 19.70
CA GLY A 133 38.97 6.41 20.26
C GLY A 133 39.96 7.01 19.26
N ILE A 134 39.50 7.38 18.06
CA ILE A 134 40.37 7.91 16.99
C ILE A 134 40.70 9.39 17.24
N ASP A 135 42.00 9.69 17.33
CA ASP A 135 42.56 11.04 17.31
C ASP A 135 43.28 11.31 15.98
N LEU A 136 42.86 12.35 15.24
CA LEU A 136 43.44 12.71 13.95
C LEU A 136 43.47 14.23 13.77
N ILE A 137 44.57 14.77 13.24
CA ILE A 137 44.69 16.17 12.85
C ILE A 137 45.05 16.22 11.36
N ALA A 138 44.25 16.91 10.56
CA ALA A 138 44.50 17.18 9.15
C ALA A 138 44.64 18.69 8.93
N ARG A 139 45.82 19.16 8.52
CA ARG A 139 46.09 20.59 8.34
C ARG A 139 45.65 21.08 6.97
N LYS A 140 45.40 22.38 6.85
CA LYS A 140 45.04 23.00 5.57
C LYS A 140 46.19 22.86 4.56
N GLY A 141 45.87 22.32 3.39
CA GLY A 141 46.84 22.05 2.32
C GLY A 141 47.61 20.73 2.48
N GLU A 142 47.35 19.97 3.55
CA GLU A 142 47.92 18.64 3.76
C GLU A 142 47.15 17.58 2.97
N VAL A 143 47.87 16.60 2.42
CA VAL A 143 47.28 15.40 1.82
C VAL A 143 47.41 14.27 2.82
N VAL A 144 46.28 13.80 3.34
CA VAL A 144 46.22 12.68 4.28
C VAL A 144 45.66 11.45 3.57
N ALA A 145 46.35 10.32 3.66
CA ALA A 145 45.88 9.04 3.18
C ALA A 145 45.40 8.18 4.35
N LEU A 146 44.16 7.70 4.27
CA LEU A 146 43.60 6.72 5.20
C LEU A 146 43.70 5.34 4.55
N VAL A 147 44.43 4.42 5.19
CA VAL A 147 44.64 3.05 4.70
C VAL A 147 44.34 2.05 5.81
N GLY A 148 43.78 0.91 5.43
CA GLY A 148 43.47 -0.17 6.35
C GLY A 148 43.02 -1.44 5.62
N PRO A 149 43.04 -2.60 6.28
CA PRO A 149 42.48 -3.84 5.76
C PRO A 149 40.96 -3.74 5.57
N SER A 150 40.38 -4.64 4.79
CA SER A 150 38.92 -4.70 4.61
C SER A 150 38.20 -4.78 5.96
N GLY A 151 37.31 -3.83 6.23
CA GLY A 151 36.53 -3.76 7.48
C GLY A 151 37.23 -3.07 8.67
N SER A 152 38.28 -2.28 8.43
CA SER A 152 38.99 -1.54 9.49
C SER A 152 38.26 -0.30 10.03
N GLY A 153 37.04 -0.03 9.57
CA GLY A 153 36.22 1.13 9.92
C GLY A 153 34.96 1.18 9.07
#